data_AF-A0A6M0AMC8-F1
#
_entry.id   AF-A0A6M0AMC8-F1
#
_cell.length_a   1.000
_cell.length_b   1.000
_cell.length_c   1.000
_cell.angle_alpha   90.00
_cell.angle_beta   90.00
_cell.angle_gamma   90.00
#
_symmetry.space_group_name_H-M   'P 1'
#
loop_
_entity.id
_entity.type
_entity.pdbx_description
1 polymer ?
#
loop_
_entity_poly.entity_id
_entity_poly.type
_entity_poly.pdbx_seq_one_letter_code
_entity_poly.pdbx_strand_id
1 'polypeptide(L)'
;IREGQPYPMSEPVELFLGASVENQPSIELILGELGSQTGGTEIYFEGDRLITRQLGQGESAVQPLNDRDGARSVANLTPLGNPGSDRIKLQFQVDAERYLRVTVDDLLTNETLLANQVVAQLS
;
A
#
# COMPACT_ATOMS: atom_id res chain seq x y z
N ILE A 1 1.18 -3.39 -7.47
CA ILE A 1 1.90 -4.46 -8.22
C ILE A 1 1.34 -4.47 -9.62
N ARG A 2 2.18 -4.60 -10.66
CA ARG A 2 1.71 -4.45 -12.05
C ARG A 2 1.01 -5.73 -12.52
N GLU A 3 -0.06 -5.57 -13.27
CA GLU A 3 -0.72 -6.67 -13.96
C GLU A 3 0.27 -7.36 -14.93
N GLY A 4 0.15 -8.69 -15.07
CA GLY A 4 1.02 -9.49 -15.94
C GLY A 4 2.42 -9.78 -15.37
N GLN A 5 2.71 -9.40 -14.13
CA GLN A 5 3.96 -9.77 -13.47
C GLN A 5 3.96 -11.27 -13.12
N PRO A 6 5.01 -12.04 -13.47
CA PRO A 6 5.07 -13.47 -13.14
C PRO A 6 5.22 -13.68 -11.62
N TYR A 7 4.65 -14.80 -11.15
CA TYR A 7 4.72 -15.23 -9.76
C TYR A 7 5.52 -16.55 -9.64
N PRO A 8 6.31 -16.76 -8.58
CA PRO A 8 6.63 -15.78 -7.53
C PRO A 8 7.42 -14.58 -8.08
N MET A 9 7.26 -13.42 -7.44
CA MET A 9 8.06 -12.24 -7.77
C MET A 9 9.53 -12.47 -7.41
N SER A 10 10.45 -12.14 -8.32
CA SER A 10 11.90 -12.26 -8.08
C SER A 10 12.44 -11.23 -7.10
N GLU A 11 11.85 -10.02 -7.08
CA GLU A 11 12.24 -8.91 -6.21
C GLU A 11 10.98 -8.28 -5.59
N PRO A 12 11.04 -7.85 -4.32
CA PRO A 12 9.92 -7.17 -3.69
C PRO A 12 9.74 -5.75 -4.25
N VAL A 13 8.51 -5.23 -4.18
CA VAL A 13 8.22 -3.81 -4.35
C VAL A 13 8.40 -3.10 -3.02
N GLU A 14 9.26 -2.10 -2.97
CA GLU A 14 9.56 -1.36 -1.74
C GLU A 14 8.75 -0.06 -1.66
N LEU A 15 8.24 0.24 -0.46
CA LEU A 15 7.56 1.49 -0.13
C LEU A 15 8.13 2.02 1.20
N PHE A 16 8.47 3.30 1.23
CA PHE A 16 8.98 3.97 2.43
C PHE A 16 7.91 4.92 2.94
N LEU A 17 7.63 4.87 4.25
CA LEU A 17 6.66 5.75 4.90
C LEU A 17 7.28 6.42 6.11
N GLY A 18 7.11 7.73 6.20
CA GLY A 18 7.40 8.54 7.39
C GLY A 18 6.16 8.76 8.25
N ALA A 19 6.37 9.29 9.47
CA ALA A 19 5.26 9.80 10.26
C ALA A 19 4.68 11.07 9.61
N SER A 20 3.36 11.22 9.66
CA SER A 20 2.64 12.38 9.12
C SER A 20 2.45 13.49 10.15
N VAL A 21 2.45 13.14 11.44
CA VAL A 21 2.30 14.09 12.56
C VAL A 21 3.35 13.84 13.64
N GLU A 22 3.59 14.85 14.47
CA GLU A 22 4.44 14.70 15.66
C GLU A 22 3.84 13.68 16.63
N ASN A 23 4.72 12.93 17.30
CA ASN A 23 4.36 11.90 18.27
C ASN A 23 3.37 10.84 17.73
N GLN A 24 3.44 10.52 16.44
CA GLN A 24 2.57 9.52 15.82
C GLN A 24 2.84 8.12 16.40
N PRO A 25 1.83 7.43 16.96
CA PRO A 25 2.03 6.15 17.66
C PRO A 25 2.07 4.95 16.73
N SER A 26 1.48 5.04 15.53
CA SER A 26 1.39 3.93 14.60
C SER A 26 1.26 4.40 13.16
N ILE A 27 1.57 3.51 12.22
CA ILE A 27 1.28 3.68 10.79
C ILE A 27 0.29 2.61 10.37
N GLU A 28 -0.78 3.04 9.70
CA GLU A 28 -1.80 2.17 9.14
C GLU A 28 -1.71 2.16 7.61
N LEU A 29 -1.98 1.00 7.01
CA LEU A 29 -2.01 0.80 5.57
C LEU A 29 -3.28 0.02 5.21
N ILE A 30 -4.03 0.54 4.24
CA ILE A 30 -5.12 -0.18 3.60
C ILE A 30 -4.70 -0.48 2.16
N LEU A 31 -4.69 -1.76 1.82
CA LEU A 31 -4.37 -2.30 0.50
C LEU A 31 -5.67 -2.56 -0.24
N GLY A 32 -5.73 -2.10 -1.49
CA GLY A 32 -6.83 -2.37 -2.38
C GLY A 32 -6.35 -2.95 -3.70
N GLU A 33 -7.13 -3.87 -4.26
CA GLU A 33 -6.98 -4.28 -5.65
C GLU A 33 -7.85 -3.37 -6.53
N LEU A 34 -7.26 -2.84 -7.62
CA LEU A 34 -8.01 -2.16 -8.66
C LEU A 34 -8.57 -3.22 -9.61
N GLY A 35 -9.89 -3.41 -9.61
CA GLY A 35 -10.54 -4.32 -10.55
C GLY A 35 -10.31 -3.87 -12.00
N SER A 36 -9.93 -4.80 -12.87
CA SER A 36 -9.81 -4.56 -14.31
C SER A 36 -11.21 -4.43 -14.95
N GLN A 37 -11.79 -3.23 -14.91
CA GLN A 37 -12.76 -2.84 -15.93
C GLN A 37 -12.14 -1.72 -16.75
N THR A 38 -11.92 -2.01 -18.03
CA THR A 38 -11.33 -1.13 -19.03
C THR A 38 -12.01 0.24 -19.05
N GLY A 39 -11.30 1.30 -18.62
CA GLY A 39 -11.76 2.68 -18.72
C GLY A 39 -10.83 3.65 -18.02
N GLY A 40 -9.80 4.15 -18.73
CA GLY A 40 -8.84 5.11 -18.19
C GLY A 40 -9.50 6.47 -17.89
N THR A 41 -9.14 7.09 -16.75
CA THR A 41 -9.47 8.49 -16.45
C THR A 41 -8.26 9.36 -16.77
N GLU A 42 -8.35 10.19 -17.81
CA GLU A 42 -7.40 11.29 -18.02
C GLU A 42 -7.87 12.52 -17.23
N ILE A 43 -6.98 13.06 -16.39
CA ILE A 43 -7.22 14.28 -15.63
C ILE A 43 -6.58 15.44 -16.39
N TYR A 44 -7.40 16.39 -16.84
CA TYR A 44 -6.93 17.65 -17.44
C TYR A 44 -6.96 18.78 -16.39
N PHE A 45 -5.91 19.60 -16.38
CA PHE A 45 -5.86 20.85 -15.63
C PHE A 45 -6.23 22.00 -16.56
N GLU A 46 -7.35 22.68 -16.31
CA GLU A 46 -7.70 23.94 -16.99
C GLU A 46 -7.91 25.04 -15.96
N GLY A 47 -6.89 25.90 -15.80
CA GLY A 47 -6.87 26.94 -14.77
C GLY A 47 -6.73 26.39 -13.35
N ASP A 48 -7.55 26.89 -12.42
CA ASP A 48 -7.50 26.56 -10.98
C ASP A 48 -8.60 25.54 -10.58
N ARG A 49 -9.16 24.82 -11.55
CA ARG A 49 -10.21 23.83 -11.33
C ARG A 49 -9.83 22.49 -11.96
N LEU A 50 -9.92 21.44 -11.16
CA LEU A 50 -9.90 20.06 -11.64
C LEU A 50 -11.25 19.77 -12.29
N ILE A 51 -11.26 19.50 -13.59
CA ILE A 51 -12.46 19.08 -14.32
C ILE A 51 -12.29 17.64 -14.78
N THR A 52 -12.95 16.71 -14.07
CA THR A 52 -13.06 15.32 -14.46
C THR A 52 -14.22 15.17 -15.44
N ARG A 53 -13.96 14.79 -16.70
CA ARG A 53 -15.02 14.47 -17.65
C ARG A 53 -15.22 12.95 -17.66
N GLN A 54 -16.24 12.46 -16.95
CA GLN A 54 -16.63 11.06 -16.99
C GLN A 54 -17.37 10.77 -18.30
N LEU A 55 -16.73 10.02 -19.20
CA LEU A 55 -17.39 9.36 -20.32
C LEU A 55 -17.50 7.87 -19.98
N GLY A 56 -18.71 7.42 -19.65
CA GLY A 56 -19.05 6.00 -19.58
C GLY A 56 -18.82 5.34 -18.21
N GLN A 57 -19.78 4.49 -17.84
CA GLN A 57 -19.84 3.72 -16.61
C GLN A 57 -18.62 2.79 -16.46
N GLY A 58 -18.01 2.83 -15.27
CA GLY A 58 -16.90 1.96 -14.89
C GLY A 58 -16.20 2.52 -13.67
N GLU A 59 -16.91 2.63 -12.54
CA GLU A 59 -16.25 2.88 -11.26
C GLU A 59 -15.24 1.75 -11.05
N SER A 60 -13.95 2.08 -11.02
CA SER A 60 -12.91 1.12 -10.61
C SER A 60 -13.17 0.79 -9.15
N ALA A 61 -13.92 -0.29 -8.90
CA ALA A 61 -14.20 -0.76 -7.56
C ALA A 61 -12.88 -1.18 -6.91
N VAL A 62 -12.44 -0.43 -5.90
CA VAL A 62 -11.30 -0.79 -5.07
C VAL A 62 -11.78 -1.84 -4.07
N GLN A 63 -11.30 -3.08 -4.19
CA GLN A 63 -11.60 -4.10 -3.19
C GLN A 63 -10.55 -4.03 -2.08
N PRO A 64 -10.91 -3.66 -0.84
CA PRO A 64 -9.95 -3.67 0.25
C PRO A 64 -9.56 -5.10 0.62
N LEU A 65 -8.26 -5.33 0.81
CA LEU A 65 -7.67 -6.65 1.02
C LEU A 65 -7.31 -6.92 2.49
N ASN A 66 -6.92 -5.88 3.24
CA ASN A 66 -6.53 -5.97 4.64
C ASN A 66 -7.38 -5.07 5.57
N ASP A 67 -8.58 -4.70 5.12
CA ASP A 67 -9.50 -3.81 5.83
C ASP A 67 -10.35 -4.54 6.90
N ARG A 68 -9.67 -5.09 7.90
CA ARG A 68 -10.26 -5.73 9.09
C ARG A 68 -9.62 -5.16 10.36
N ASP A 69 -10.35 -5.15 11.47
CA ASP A 69 -9.84 -4.67 12.75
C ASP A 69 -8.51 -5.36 13.11
N GLY A 70 -7.48 -4.55 13.34
CA GLY A 70 -6.11 -5.00 13.64
C GLY A 70 -5.23 -5.34 12.43
N ALA A 71 -5.76 -5.45 11.20
CA ALA A 71 -4.95 -5.71 9.99
C ALA A 71 -4.57 -4.45 9.20
N ARG A 72 -5.14 -3.30 9.58
CA ARG A 72 -4.77 -1.97 9.06
C ARG A 72 -3.46 -1.48 9.65
N SER A 73 -3.21 -1.73 10.94
CA SER A 73 -1.97 -1.30 11.59
C SER A 73 -0.81 -2.19 11.13
N VAL A 74 0.19 -1.58 10.49
CA VAL A 74 1.38 -2.26 9.97
C VAL A 74 2.62 -1.98 10.81
N ALA A 75 2.58 -0.95 11.66
CA ALA A 75 3.67 -0.60 12.57
C ALA A 75 3.16 0.14 13.80
N ASN A 76 3.50 -0.36 15.00
CA ASN A 76 3.43 0.42 16.24
C ASN A 76 4.81 1.03 16.47
N LEU A 77 4.89 2.36 16.58
CA LEU A 77 6.15 3.10 16.61
C LEU A 77 6.61 3.30 18.05
N THR A 78 7.73 2.69 18.41
CA THR A 78 8.42 2.93 19.67
C THR A 78 9.91 3.15 19.38
N PRO A 79 10.45 4.37 19.54
CA PRO A 79 9.80 5.60 20.01
C PRO A 79 8.80 6.18 18.99
N LEU A 80 7.90 7.06 19.46
CA LEU A 80 6.87 7.73 18.65
C LEU A 80 7.48 8.42 17.41
N GLY A 81 6.73 8.38 16.31
CA GLY A 81 7.15 8.95 15.03
C GLY A 81 7.05 10.48 14.99
N ASN A 82 7.95 11.11 14.24
CA ASN A 82 7.90 12.54 13.93
C ASN A 82 8.12 12.77 12.42
N PRO A 83 7.52 13.80 11.81
CA PRO A 83 7.67 14.06 10.38
C PRO A 83 9.10 14.39 9.98
N GLY A 84 9.40 14.23 8.69
CA GLY A 84 10.66 14.68 8.08
C GLY A 84 11.68 13.58 7.78
N SER A 85 11.36 12.31 8.03
CA SER A 85 12.19 11.17 7.62
C SER A 85 11.35 9.91 7.40
N ASP A 86 11.87 9.00 6.60
CA ASP A 86 11.31 7.65 6.47
C ASP A 86 11.43 6.93 7.81
N ARG A 87 10.34 6.32 8.26
CA ARG A 87 10.29 5.60 9.53
C ARG A 87 10.19 4.10 9.34
N ILE A 88 9.41 3.66 8.35
CA ILE A 88 9.28 2.25 8.03
C ILE A 88 9.56 2.00 6.56
N LYS A 89 10.13 0.83 6.28
CA LYS A 89 10.24 0.25 4.96
C LYS A 89 9.28 -0.93 4.86
N LEU A 90 8.43 -0.92 3.84
CA LEU A 90 7.56 -2.03 3.50
C LEU A 90 8.07 -2.71 2.25
N GLN A 91 8.07 -4.05 2.27
CA GLN A 91 8.44 -4.88 1.14
C GLN A 91 7.27 -5.77 0.78
N PHE A 92 6.71 -5.56 -0.41
CA PHE A 92 5.59 -6.34 -0.94
C PHE A 92 6.10 -7.38 -1.92
N GLN A 93 5.69 -8.63 -1.72
CA GLN A 93 6.03 -9.73 -2.62
C GLN A 93 4.80 -10.60 -2.86
N VAL A 94 4.66 -11.12 -4.08
CA VAL A 94 3.71 -12.19 -4.39
C VAL A 94 4.47 -13.50 -4.43
N ASP A 95 4.02 -14.48 -3.64
CA ASP A 95 4.60 -15.82 -3.59
C ASP A 95 4.08 -16.73 -4.72
N ALA A 96 4.54 -18.00 -4.73
CA ALA A 96 4.16 -18.97 -5.75
C ALA A 96 2.67 -19.37 -5.66
N GLU A 97 2.08 -19.28 -4.48
CA GLU A 97 0.68 -19.56 -4.20
C GLU A 97 -0.24 -18.35 -4.47
N ARG A 98 0.30 -17.26 -5.01
CA ARG A 98 -0.40 -16.00 -5.33
C ARG A 98 -0.89 -15.24 -4.09
N TYR A 99 -0.22 -15.40 -2.95
CA TYR A 99 -0.44 -14.52 -1.79
C TYR A 99 0.41 -13.26 -1.89
N LEU A 100 -0.22 -12.11 -1.68
CA LEU A 100 0.48 -10.87 -1.39
C LEU A 100 0.97 -10.92 0.05
N ARG A 101 2.28 -10.77 0.22
CA ARG A 101 2.96 -10.75 1.50
C ARG A 101 3.64 -9.41 1.73
N VAL A 102 3.71 -9.02 2.99
CA VAL A 102 4.41 -7.81 3.43
C VAL A 102 5.43 -8.13 4.51
N THR A 103 6.61 -7.54 4.37
CA THR A 103 7.60 -7.39 5.45
C THR A 103 7.69 -5.91 5.79
N VAL A 104 7.76 -5.57 7.07
CA VAL A 104 7.83 -4.19 7.58
C VAL A 104 9.02 -4.08 8.52
N ASP A 105 9.95 -3.20 8.18
CA ASP A 105 11.11 -2.88 8.99
C ASP A 105 11.01 -1.45 9.51
N ASP A 106 11.26 -1.26 10.81
CA ASP A 106 11.46 0.05 11.42
C ASP A 106 12.89 0.51 11.19
N LEU A 107 13.05 1.62 10.45
CA LEU A 107 14.35 2.14 10.05
C LEU A 107 15.07 2.89 11.17
N LEU A 108 14.35 3.32 12.21
CA LEU A 108 14.98 3.95 13.37
C LEU A 108 15.54 2.90 14.33
N THR A 109 14.76 1.85 14.63
CA THR A 109 15.19 0.81 15.58
C THR A 109 15.96 -0.33 14.91
N ASN A 110 15.90 -0.43 13.57
CA ASN A 110 16.40 -1.55 12.77
C ASN A 110 15.75 -2.88 13.14
N GLU A 111 14.46 -2.85 13.52
CA GLU A 111 13.69 -4.04 13.89
C GLU A 111 12.67 -4.40 12.81
N THR A 112 12.54 -5.69 12.52
CA THR A 112 11.45 -6.20 11.68
C THR A 112 10.18 -6.30 12.52
N LEU A 113 9.20 -5.46 12.24
CA LEU A 113 7.92 -5.40 12.93
C LEU A 113 6.95 -6.49 12.46
N LEU A 114 6.97 -6.78 11.16
CA LEU A 114 6.20 -7.84 10.52
C LEU A 114 7.08 -8.56 9.51
N ALA A 115 7.12 -9.89 9.53
CA ALA A 115 7.92 -10.69 8.60
C ALA A 115 7.03 -11.56 7.73
N ASN A 116 7.05 -11.32 6.42
CA ASN A 116 6.42 -12.16 5.39
C ASN A 116 4.92 -12.47 5.63
N GLN A 117 4.20 -11.50 6.20
CA GLN A 117 2.81 -11.62 6.61
C GLN A 117 1.89 -11.61 5.37
N VAL A 118 1.01 -12.61 5.25
CA VAL A 118 -0.03 -12.64 4.22
C VAL A 118 -1.04 -11.53 4.50
N VAL A 119 -1.24 -10.66 3.51
CA VAL A 119 -2.20 -9.55 3.57
C VAL A 119 -3.33 -9.70 2.55
N ALA A 120 -3.13 -10.47 1.48
CA ALA A 120 -4.16 -10.79 0.50
C ALA A 120 -3.85 -12.07 -0.27
N GLN A 121 -4.86 -12.64 -0.93
CA GLN A 121 -4.69 -13.65 -1.98
C GLN A 121 -5.17 -13.07 -3.31
N LEU A 122 -4.37 -13.21 -4.36
CA LEU A 122 -4.71 -12.76 -5.72
C LEU A 122 -5.51 -13.85 -6.45
N SER A 123 -6.51 -13.44 -7.22
CA SER A 123 -7.41 -14.34 -7.98
C SER A 123 -6.78 -14.92 -9.26
#